data_AF-A0A071MEB3-F1
#
_entry.id   AF-A0A071MEB3-F1
#
_cell.length_a   1.000
_cell.length_b   1.000
_cell.length_c   1.000
_cell.angle_alpha   90.00
_cell.angle_beta   90.00
_cell.angle_gamma   90.00
#
_symmetry.space_group_name_H-M   'P 1'
#
loop_
_entity.id
_entity.type
_entity.pdbx_description
1 polymer ?
#
loop_
_entity_poly.entity_id
_entity_poly.type
_entity_poly.pdbx_seq_one_letter_code
_entity_poly.pdbx_strand_id
1 'polypeptide(L)'
;IWEDHFYPEIIDPVTGEVLPDGSQGELVFTSLTKEAMPVIRYRTRDLTALLPPTARAMRRLAKITGRSDDMLIVRGVNVFPSQIEEIVVALPQLSGQFQITLSRDGHMDRLDLAVELRSEVAASVTDGDRAALARELQHRIKTMVGVSSGVTVLAA
;
A
#
# COMPACT_ATOMS: atom_id res chain seq x y z
N ILE A 1 -8.90 -14.73 -16.66
CA ILE A 1 -7.57 -15.16 -16.20
C ILE A 1 -7.07 -16.21 -17.19
N TRP A 2 -5.77 -16.31 -17.45
CA TRP A 2 -5.21 -17.42 -18.25
C TRP A 2 -4.96 -18.61 -17.32
N GLU A 3 -6.01 -19.41 -17.11
CA GLU A 3 -6.03 -20.47 -16.08
C GLU A 3 -5.11 -21.65 -16.39
N ASP A 4 -4.64 -21.75 -17.63
CA ASP A 4 -3.60 -22.64 -18.11
C ASP A 4 -2.19 -22.25 -17.59
N HIS A 5 -1.98 -20.96 -17.32
CA HIS A 5 -0.70 -20.43 -16.81
C HIS A 5 -0.74 -20.12 -15.32
N PHE A 6 -1.92 -19.82 -14.77
CA PHE A 6 -2.12 -19.44 -13.38
C PHE A 6 -3.32 -20.16 -12.79
N TYR A 7 -3.19 -20.78 -11.63
CA TYR A 7 -4.31 -21.31 -10.88
C TYR A 7 -4.81 -20.25 -9.88
N PRO A 8 -6.00 -19.66 -10.09
CA PRO A 8 -6.56 -18.66 -9.20
C PRO A 8 -7.45 -19.30 -8.13
N GLU A 9 -7.38 -18.77 -6.93
CA GLU A 9 -8.25 -19.11 -5.81
C GLU A 9 -8.78 -17.83 -5.16
N ILE A 10 -9.98 -17.89 -4.61
CA ILE A 10 -10.51 -16.87 -3.71
C ILE A 10 -10.54 -17.46 -2.32
N ILE A 11 -9.90 -16.82 -1.35
CA ILE A 11 -9.85 -17.27 0.04
C ILE A 11 -10.51 -16.28 0.98
N ASP A 12 -10.95 -16.77 2.14
CA ASP A 12 -11.18 -15.91 3.29
C ASP A 12 -9.84 -15.32 3.75
N PRO A 13 -9.68 -13.99 3.86
CA PRO A 13 -8.40 -13.38 4.20
C PRO A 13 -7.94 -13.67 5.63
N VAL A 14 -8.86 -14.03 6.54
CA VAL A 14 -8.59 -14.34 7.94
C VAL A 14 -8.32 -15.82 8.13
N THR A 15 -9.20 -16.70 7.64
CA THR A 15 -9.07 -18.15 7.88
C THR A 15 -8.15 -18.84 6.87
N GLY A 16 -8.01 -18.29 5.66
CA GLY A 16 -7.25 -18.89 4.57
C GLY A 16 -7.98 -20.00 3.82
N GLU A 17 -9.24 -20.29 4.17
CA GLU A 17 -10.06 -21.30 3.50
C GLU A 17 -10.51 -20.83 2.11
N VAL A 18 -10.58 -21.76 1.16
CA VAL A 18 -11.05 -21.47 -0.21
C VAL A 18 -12.56 -21.27 -0.19
N LEU A 19 -13.01 -20.15 -0.73
CA LEU A 19 -14.41 -19.79 -0.82
C LEU A 19 -15.07 -20.36 -2.09
N PRO A 20 -16.39 -20.59 -2.08
CA PRO A 20 -17.12 -20.99 -3.28
C PRO A 20 -17.01 -19.96 -4.41
N ASP A 21 -17.08 -20.42 -5.67
CA ASP A 21 -17.09 -19.55 -6.85
C ASP A 21 -18.16 -18.44 -6.74
N GLY A 22 -17.80 -17.23 -7.16
CA GLY A 22 -18.65 -16.03 -7.05
C GLY A 22 -18.58 -15.30 -5.70
N SER A 23 -18.00 -15.92 -4.66
CA SER A 23 -17.81 -15.26 -3.36
C SER A 23 -16.76 -14.15 -3.44
N GLN A 24 -16.94 -13.07 -2.66
CA GLN A 24 -15.89 -12.07 -2.47
C GLN A 24 -14.88 -12.55 -1.44
N GLY A 25 -13.60 -12.37 -1.74
CA GLY A 25 -12.49 -12.70 -0.85
C GLY A 25 -11.16 -12.23 -1.42
N GLU A 26 -10.07 -12.71 -0.85
CA GLU A 26 -8.71 -12.40 -1.29
C GLU A 26 -8.27 -13.30 -2.44
N LEU A 27 -7.69 -12.70 -3.48
CA LEU A 27 -7.13 -13.43 -4.61
C LEU A 27 -5.77 -14.06 -4.25
N VAL A 28 -5.64 -15.33 -4.61
CA VAL A 28 -4.41 -16.11 -4.50
C VAL A 28 -4.06 -16.70 -5.85
N PHE A 29 -2.77 -16.66 -6.20
CA PHE A 29 -2.26 -17.27 -7.44
C PHE A 29 -1.20 -18.33 -7.18
N THR A 30 -1.28 -19.41 -7.93
CA THR A 30 -0.17 -20.34 -8.16
C THR A 30 0.21 -20.29 -9.64
N SER A 31 1.47 -20.01 -9.97
CA SER A 31 1.93 -20.07 -11.36
C SER A 31 2.21 -21.51 -11.77
N LEU A 32 1.64 -21.95 -12.90
CA LEU A 32 1.74 -23.34 -13.36
C LEU A 32 2.90 -23.57 -14.33
N THR A 33 3.29 -22.55 -15.10
CA THR A 33 4.26 -22.69 -16.19
C THR A 33 5.47 -21.76 -16.07
N LYS A 34 5.59 -20.96 -14.99
CA LYS A 34 6.76 -20.10 -14.79
C LYS A 34 7.92 -20.92 -14.26
N GLU A 35 9.07 -20.86 -14.93
CA GLU A 35 10.27 -21.62 -14.52
C GLU A 35 11.24 -20.77 -13.68
N ALA A 36 11.44 -19.49 -14.02
CA ALA A 36 12.46 -18.67 -13.37
C ALA A 36 12.08 -18.21 -11.95
N MET A 37 10.81 -17.87 -11.74
CA MET A 37 10.28 -17.42 -10.45
C MET A 37 8.84 -17.91 -10.29
N PRO A 38 8.64 -19.22 -10.07
CA PRO A 38 7.32 -19.74 -9.76
C PRO A 38 6.86 -19.22 -8.40
N VAL A 39 5.56 -19.00 -8.29
CA VAL A 39 4.91 -18.66 -7.03
C VAL A 39 3.83 -19.69 -6.72
N ILE A 40 3.77 -20.12 -5.46
CA ILE A 40 2.79 -21.10 -4.98
C ILE A 40 1.95 -20.43 -3.90
N ARG A 41 0.63 -20.43 -4.09
CA ARG A 41 -0.34 -19.76 -3.23
C ARG A 41 0.07 -18.33 -2.82
N TYR A 42 0.55 -17.55 -3.78
CA TYR A 42 0.90 -16.16 -3.54
C TYR A 42 -0.36 -15.33 -3.27
N ARG A 43 -0.44 -14.83 -2.04
CA ARG A 43 -1.49 -13.95 -1.53
C ARG A 43 -1.32 -12.54 -2.09
N THR A 44 -2.17 -12.13 -3.03
CA THR A 44 -2.04 -10.80 -3.65
C THR A 44 -2.53 -9.67 -2.74
N ARG A 45 -3.32 -10.04 -1.73
CA ARG A 45 -4.08 -9.15 -0.84
C ARG A 45 -5.16 -8.34 -1.56
N ASP A 46 -5.46 -8.60 -2.83
CA ASP A 46 -6.53 -7.89 -3.55
C ASP A 46 -7.87 -8.57 -3.32
N LEU A 47 -8.90 -7.77 -3.04
CA LEU A 47 -10.27 -8.23 -2.83
C LEU A 47 -11.04 -8.28 -4.15
N THR A 48 -11.53 -9.46 -4.51
CA THR A 48 -12.26 -9.71 -5.76
C THR A 48 -13.09 -11.00 -5.66
N ALA A 49 -13.68 -11.43 -6.78
CA ALA A 49 -14.40 -12.68 -6.93
C ALA A 49 -14.10 -13.33 -8.28
N LEU A 50 -14.15 -14.66 -8.35
CA LEU A 50 -14.13 -15.41 -9.60
C LEU A 50 -15.54 -15.53 -10.16
N LEU A 51 -15.75 -14.96 -11.34
CA LEU A 51 -17.01 -14.98 -12.06
C LEU A 51 -17.01 -16.07 -13.14
N PRO A 52 -18.18 -16.63 -13.46
CA PRO A 52 -18.29 -17.64 -14.50
C PRO A 52 -17.82 -17.10 -15.87
N PRO A 53 -17.34 -17.99 -16.75
CA PRO A 53 -16.98 -17.65 -18.12
C PRO A 53 -18.15 -17.01 -18.89
N THR A 54 -17.84 -16.17 -19.88
CA THR A 54 -18.84 -15.62 -20.81
C THR A 54 -18.54 -16.03 -22.26
N ALA A 55 -17.32 -15.77 -22.75
CA ALA A 55 -16.92 -16.04 -24.14
C ALA A 55 -15.79 -17.08 -24.29
N ARG A 56 -15.02 -17.35 -23.24
CA ARG A 56 -13.95 -18.36 -23.19
C ARG A 56 -14.22 -19.30 -22.01
N ALA A 57 -13.69 -20.51 -22.03
CA ALA A 57 -13.91 -21.49 -20.95
C ALA A 57 -13.34 -21.09 -19.58
N MET A 58 -12.44 -20.10 -19.54
CA MET A 58 -11.76 -19.67 -18.31
C MET A 58 -12.60 -18.70 -17.47
N ARG A 59 -12.46 -18.79 -16.15
CA ARG A 59 -13.09 -17.87 -15.19
C ARG A 59 -12.59 -16.44 -15.37
N ARG A 60 -13.46 -15.49 -15.00
CA ARG A 60 -13.20 -14.04 -15.05
C ARG A 60 -12.97 -13.49 -13.65
N LEU A 61 -12.21 -12.41 -13.53
CA LEU A 61 -12.15 -11.63 -12.30
C LEU A 61 -13.24 -10.58 -12.29
N ALA A 62 -13.91 -10.44 -11.16
CA ALA A 62 -14.64 -9.23 -10.85
C ALA A 62 -13.66 -8.05 -10.72
N LYS A 63 -14.19 -6.82 -10.74
CA LYS A 63 -13.39 -5.63 -10.45
C LYS A 63 -12.78 -5.77 -9.05
N ILE A 64 -11.48 -5.47 -8.92
CA ILE A 64 -10.83 -5.38 -7.62
C ILE A 64 -11.44 -4.20 -6.86
N THR A 65 -12.01 -4.48 -5.68
CA THR A 65 -12.75 -3.49 -4.88
C THR A 65 -11.92 -2.87 -3.77
N GLY A 66 -10.82 -3.51 -3.39
CA GLY A 66 -9.94 -3.05 -2.33
C GLY A 66 -8.83 -4.06 -2.05
N ARG A 67 -8.21 -3.92 -0.88
CA ARG A 67 -7.18 -4.84 -0.39
C ARG A 67 -7.48 -5.31 1.03
N SER A 68 -6.97 -6.48 1.37
CA SER A 68 -7.03 -7.07 2.72
C SER A 68 -5.88 -6.60 3.62
N ASP A 69 -5.01 -5.71 3.12
CA ASP A 69 -3.91 -5.09 3.84
C ASP A 69 -4.01 -3.55 3.81
N ASP A 70 -3.08 -2.88 4.49
CA ASP A 70 -3.04 -1.42 4.61
C ASP A 70 -2.32 -0.71 3.44
N MET A 71 -2.11 -1.39 2.30
CA MET A 71 -1.39 -0.82 1.18
C MET A 71 -2.21 0.28 0.47
N LEU A 72 -1.60 1.43 0.29
CA LEU A 72 -2.17 2.57 -0.42
C LEU A 72 -1.71 2.58 -1.88
N ILE A 73 -2.60 2.94 -2.81
CA ILE A 73 -2.22 3.19 -4.22
C ILE A 73 -2.28 4.69 -4.45
N VAL A 74 -1.11 5.31 -4.67
CA VAL A 74 -0.99 6.76 -4.88
C VAL A 74 -0.42 7.01 -6.25
N ARG A 75 -1.24 7.53 -7.17
CA ARG A 75 -0.84 7.79 -8.57
C ARG A 75 -0.22 6.55 -9.26
N GLY A 76 -0.75 5.36 -8.97
CA GLY A 76 -0.28 4.09 -9.54
C GLY A 76 0.96 3.49 -8.86
N VAL A 77 1.48 4.11 -7.80
CA VAL A 77 2.57 3.56 -6.99
C VAL A 77 1.99 2.90 -5.74
N ASN A 78 2.45 1.69 -5.42
CA ASN A 78 2.12 1.00 -4.19
C ASN A 78 2.92 1.59 -3.03
N VAL A 79 2.22 2.08 -2.01
CA VAL A 79 2.81 2.71 -0.83
C VAL A 79 2.36 1.94 0.41
N PHE A 80 3.30 1.38 1.17
CA PHE A 80 3.01 0.76 2.45
C PHE A 80 3.28 1.76 3.59
N PRO A 81 2.34 1.97 4.54
CA PRO A 81 2.57 2.84 5.69
C PRO A 81 3.84 2.50 6.49
N SER A 82 4.19 1.22 6.58
CA SER A 82 5.43 0.77 7.24
C SER A 82 6.72 1.29 6.59
N GLN A 83 6.74 1.49 5.27
CA GLN A 83 7.88 2.11 4.60
C GLN A 83 8.01 3.59 4.98
N ILE A 84 6.89 4.28 5.14
CA ILE A 84 6.88 5.67 5.61
C ILE A 84 7.32 5.74 7.08
N GLU A 85 6.85 4.81 7.91
CA GLU A 85 7.26 4.69 9.31
C GLU A 85 8.78 4.51 9.44
N GLU A 86 9.39 3.61 8.66
CA GLU A 86 10.83 3.39 8.66
C GLU A 86 11.60 4.68 8.33
N ILE A 87 11.12 5.44 7.33
CA ILE A 87 11.71 6.73 6.95
C ILE A 87 11.58 7.77 8.08
N VAL A 88 10.42 7.82 8.74
CA VAL A 88 10.16 8.75 9.86
C VAL A 88 11.04 8.42 11.06
N VAL A 89 11.08 7.15 11.47
CA VAL A 89 11.82 6.69 12.66
C VAL A 89 13.33 6.82 12.45
N ALA A 90 13.82 6.78 11.21
CA ALA A 90 15.22 7.02 10.88
C ALA A 90 15.69 8.46 11.17
N LEU A 91 14.78 9.41 11.39
CA LEU A 91 15.12 10.76 11.81
C LEU A 91 14.95 10.91 13.34
N PRO A 92 16.03 11.13 14.10
CA PRO A 92 15.99 11.10 15.56
C PRO A 92 15.09 12.20 16.16
N GLN A 93 14.81 13.27 15.42
CA GLN A 93 13.95 14.37 15.88
C GLN A 93 12.45 14.04 15.89
N LEU A 94 12.02 12.95 15.24
CA LEU A 94 10.60 12.62 15.04
C LEU A 94 10.14 11.49 15.96
N SER A 95 8.91 11.59 16.49
CA SER A 95 8.38 10.70 17.54
C SER A 95 7.89 9.34 17.03
N GLY A 96 7.93 9.09 15.71
CA GLY A 96 7.33 7.92 15.09
C GLY A 96 5.80 7.99 14.99
N GLN A 97 5.16 8.99 15.62
CA GLN A 97 3.74 9.24 15.46
C GLN A 97 3.51 10.07 14.20
N PHE A 98 2.71 9.53 13.28
CA PHE A 98 2.38 10.20 12.04
C PHE A 98 0.98 9.84 11.56
N GLN A 99 0.45 10.69 10.68
CA GLN A 99 -0.80 10.47 9.98
C GLN A 99 -0.59 10.69 8.48
N ILE A 100 -1.00 9.71 7.67
CA ILE A 100 -1.09 9.84 6.22
C ILE A 100 -2.52 10.25 5.87
N THR A 101 -2.68 11.36 5.18
CA THR A 101 -3.95 11.80 4.62
C THR A 101 -3.89 11.69 3.11
N LEU A 102 -4.77 10.87 2.54
CA LEU A 102 -4.99 10.82 1.09
C LEU A 102 -6.18 11.70 0.73
N SER A 103 -5.93 12.65 -0.16
CA SER A 103 -6.96 13.50 -0.75
C SER A 103 -6.89 13.41 -2.27
N ARG A 104 -7.91 13.92 -2.95
CA ARG A 104 -7.95 13.99 -4.41
C ARG A 104 -8.10 15.44 -4.84
N ASP A 105 -7.12 15.94 -5.57
CA ASP A 105 -7.15 17.26 -6.20
C ASP A 105 -7.43 17.08 -7.69
N GLY A 106 -8.69 17.31 -8.09
CA GLY A 106 -9.20 16.97 -9.41
C GLY A 106 -9.13 15.46 -9.69
N HIS A 107 -8.22 15.06 -10.59
CA HIS A 107 -7.99 13.66 -10.96
C HIS A 107 -6.73 13.06 -10.35
N MET A 108 -5.94 13.84 -9.61
CA MET A 108 -4.68 13.39 -9.05
C MET A 108 -4.82 13.14 -7.55
N ASP A 109 -4.40 11.96 -7.11
CA ASP A 109 -4.29 11.68 -5.68
C ASP A 109 -3.16 12.53 -5.09
N ARG A 110 -3.35 13.02 -3.88
CA ARG A 110 -2.38 13.79 -3.10
C ARG A 110 -2.17 13.08 -1.77
N LEU A 111 -0.90 12.82 -1.45
CA LEU A 111 -0.48 12.27 -0.17
C LEU A 111 0.09 13.40 0.68
N ASP A 112 -0.50 13.63 1.84
CA ASP A 112 0.03 14.53 2.86
C ASP A 112 0.39 13.72 4.12
N LEU A 113 1.59 13.95 4.64
CA LEU A 113 2.11 13.33 5.86
C LEU A 113 2.19 14.40 6.95
N ALA A 114 1.47 14.19 8.05
CA ALA A 114 1.68 14.93 9.29
C ALA A 114 2.50 14.07 10.24
N VAL A 115 3.55 14.61 10.84
CA VAL A 115 4.44 13.88 11.75
C VAL A 115 4.78 14.73 12.96
N GLU A 116 4.84 14.12 14.13
CA GLU A 116 5.16 14.81 15.37
C GLU A 116 6.66 14.81 15.66
N LEU A 117 7.13 15.91 16.25
CA LEU A 117 8.45 15.96 16.87
C LEU A 117 8.48 15.10 18.14
N ARG A 118 9.65 14.58 18.47
CA ARG A 118 9.93 14.04 19.79
C ARG A 118 9.79 15.13 20.85
N SER A 119 9.10 14.83 21.95
CA SER A 119 8.84 15.78 23.03
C SER A 119 10.12 16.36 23.63
N GLU A 120 11.21 15.59 23.64
CA GLU A 120 12.52 16.00 24.18
C GLU A 120 13.17 17.12 23.36
N VAL A 121 12.89 17.20 22.06
CA VAL A 121 13.47 18.21 21.16
C VAL A 121 12.45 19.25 20.72
N ALA A 122 11.15 19.02 20.89
CA ALA A 122 10.08 19.87 20.39
C ALA A 122 10.22 21.35 20.79
N ALA A 123 10.63 21.63 22.03
CA ALA A 123 10.84 22.99 22.53
C ALA A 123 12.08 23.70 21.96
N SER A 124 13.07 22.93 21.48
CA SER A 124 14.34 23.45 20.95
C SER A 124 14.33 23.64 19.43
N VAL A 125 13.38 23.03 18.73
CA VAL A 125 13.29 23.03 17.27
C VAL A 125 12.55 24.28 16.80
N THR A 126 13.20 25.09 15.98
CA THR A 126 12.61 26.32 15.41
C THR A 126 11.68 25.99 14.23
N ASP A 127 10.90 26.96 13.76
CA ASP A 127 10.14 26.82 12.51
C ASP A 127 11.04 26.55 11.30
N GLY A 128 12.24 27.12 11.29
CA GLY A 128 13.24 26.87 10.24
C GLY A 128 13.70 25.42 10.22
N ASP A 129 13.95 24.84 11.40
CA ASP A 129 14.33 23.44 11.56
C ASP A 129 13.19 22.50 11.19
N ARG A 130 11.95 22.81 11.59
CA ARG A 130 10.74 22.09 11.16
C ARG A 130 10.62 22.05 9.64
N ALA A 131 10.80 23.19 8.98
CA ALA A 131 10.74 23.27 7.53
C ALA A 131 11.88 22.50 6.85
N ALA A 132 13.08 22.48 7.44
CA ALA A 132 14.19 21.68 6.95
C ALA A 132 13.93 20.17 7.09
N LEU A 133 13.42 19.73 8.25
CA LEU A 133 12.99 18.34 8.49
C LEU A 133 11.89 17.90 7.53
N ALA A 134 10.90 18.77 7.29
CA ALA A 134 9.84 18.49 6.33
C ALA A 134 10.39 18.26 4.91
N ARG A 135 11.32 19.12 4.45
CA ARG A 135 11.97 18.95 3.13
C ARG A 135 12.81 17.68 3.05
N GLU A 136 13.54 17.35 4.11
CA GLU A 136 14.34 16.11 4.18
C GLU A 136 13.44 14.87 4.10
N LEU A 137 12.33 14.85 4.84
CA LEU A 137 11.33 13.79 4.75
C LEU A 137 10.73 13.68 3.35
N GLN A 138 10.33 14.81 2.74
CA GLN A 138 9.82 14.83 1.37
C GLN A 138 10.82 14.21 0.40
N HIS A 139 12.09 14.55 0.53
CA HIS A 139 13.15 14.01 -0.31
C HIS A 139 13.31 12.50 -0.12
N ARG A 140 13.37 12.02 1.14
CA ARG A 140 13.49 10.59 1.44
C ARG A 140 12.31 9.77 0.94
N ILE A 141 11.08 10.25 1.17
CA ILE A 141 9.86 9.61 0.66
C ILE A 141 9.90 9.54 -0.87
N LYS A 142 10.29 10.63 -1.53
CA LYS A 142 10.39 10.65 -2.99
C LYS A 142 11.42 9.66 -3.52
N THR A 143 12.58 9.54 -2.87
CA THR A 143 13.68 8.69 -3.32
C THR A 143 13.44 7.22 -3.01
N MET A 144 12.89 6.89 -1.84
CA MET A 144 12.73 5.50 -1.38
C MET A 144 11.38 4.90 -1.79
N VAL A 145 10.31 5.69 -1.80
CA VAL A 145 8.95 5.22 -2.12
C VAL A 145 8.55 5.60 -3.55
N GLY A 146 9.11 6.68 -4.11
CA GLY A 146 8.83 7.11 -5.49
C GLY A 146 7.69 8.11 -5.63
N VAL A 147 6.97 8.43 -4.55
CA VAL A 147 5.83 9.35 -4.56
C VAL A 147 6.19 10.74 -4.04
N SER A 148 5.57 11.76 -4.61
CA SER A 148 5.66 13.13 -4.07
C SER A 148 4.62 13.31 -2.96
N SER A 149 5.03 13.88 -1.84
CA SER A 149 4.19 14.09 -0.66
C SER A 149 4.25 15.53 -0.15
N GLY A 150 3.13 16.03 0.39
CA GLY A 150 3.16 17.15 1.33
C GLY A 150 3.63 16.63 2.69
N VAL A 151 4.48 17.38 3.39
CA VAL A 151 4.92 17.01 4.75
C VAL A 151 4.75 18.19 5.67
N THR A 152 4.12 17.96 6.82
CA THR A 152 3.98 18.93 7.91
C THR A 152 4.55 18.33 9.18
N VAL A 153 5.48 19.05 9.81
CA VAL A 153 6.07 18.66 11.09
C VAL A 153 5.36 19.44 12.20
N LEU A 154 4.65 18.71 13.06
CA LEU A 154 3.87 19.26 14.17
C LEU A 154 4.73 19.39 15.43
N ALA A 155 4.47 20.44 16.21
CA ALA A 155 4.89 20.46 17.61
C ALA A 155 4.07 19.40 18.38
N ALA A 156 4.74 18.64 19.24
CA ALA A 156 4.10 17.66 20.12
C ALA A 156 3.09 18.30 21.08
#